data_AF-A0A9P6AQ42-F1
#
_entry.id   AF-A0A9P6AQ42-F1
#
_cell.length_a   1.000
_cell.length_b   1.000
_cell.length_c   1.000
_cell.angle_alpha   90.00
_cell.angle_beta   90.00
_cell.angle_gamma   90.00
#
_symmetry.space_group_name_H-M   'P 1'
#
loop_
_entity.id
_entity.type
_entity.pdbx_description
1 polymer ?
#
loop_
_entity_poly.entity_id
_entity_poly.type
_entity_poly.pdbx_seq_one_letter_code
_entity_poly.pdbx_strand_id
1 'polypeptide(L)'
;MQMPGEAQYYALALLDELFKGLPPCAMVGVLYDVNTSVENTSHNLLIQWGFLPEWSKQMIFRISVFHAFSHQWSCQLTFNPHLCDGFGLADGEGGECFWHSICNLIPGLHVSWACLCGHYIMQPLRPDTIPFYKFNQCLFVLNTDIQAKDVKSLANLGNWLLNNWTRVTRHLTGANAVLYKCPVDRIMLKSQWKLQRKQQHLPHPH
;
A
#
# COMPACT_ATOMS: atom_id res chain seq x y z
N MET A 1 8.80 27.01 -11.48
CA MET A 1 7.41 26.53 -11.35
C MET A 1 7.48 25.19 -10.62
N GLN A 2 7.37 25.19 -9.30
CA GLN A 2 7.25 23.96 -8.52
C GLN A 2 5.81 23.47 -8.72
N MET A 3 5.62 22.24 -9.22
CA MET A 3 4.30 21.62 -9.17
C MET A 3 4.03 21.30 -7.69
N PRO A 4 3.01 21.91 -7.05
CA PRO A 4 2.71 21.64 -5.66
C PRO A 4 1.72 20.47 -5.63
N GLY A 5 2.22 19.28 -5.31
CA GLY A 5 1.43 18.06 -5.18
C GLY A 5 2.27 16.85 -5.51
N GLU A 6 2.31 15.88 -4.60
CA GLU A 6 2.93 14.57 -4.86
C GLU A 6 2.44 14.01 -6.19
N ALA A 7 3.34 13.38 -6.93
CA ALA A 7 3.14 12.89 -8.29
C ALA A 7 2.12 11.72 -8.35
N GLN A 8 0.88 11.96 -7.94
CA GLN A 8 -0.23 11.01 -7.84
C GLN A 8 -0.53 10.33 -9.18
N TYR A 9 -0.26 11.02 -10.29
CA TYR A 9 -0.44 10.50 -11.64
C TYR A 9 0.37 9.22 -11.91
N TYR A 10 1.54 9.03 -11.28
CA TYR A 10 2.28 7.77 -11.40
C TYR A 10 1.56 6.63 -10.70
N ALA A 11 1.03 6.88 -9.49
CA ALA A 11 0.26 5.86 -8.76
C ALA A 11 -1.01 5.47 -9.54
N LEU A 12 -1.71 6.44 -10.13
CA LEU A 12 -2.90 6.17 -10.95
C LEU A 12 -2.56 5.36 -12.22
N ALA A 13 -1.48 5.70 -12.92
CA ALA A 13 -1.05 4.95 -14.11
C ALA A 13 -0.65 3.49 -13.77
N LEU A 14 0.01 3.28 -12.63
CA LEU A 14 0.35 1.93 -12.15
C LEU A 14 -0.89 1.12 -11.78
N LEU A 15 -1.88 1.74 -11.15
CA LEU A 15 -3.15 1.09 -10.85
C LEU A 15 -3.88 0.70 -12.13
N ASP A 16 -4.00 1.60 -13.11
CA ASP A 16 -4.64 1.29 -14.40
C ASP A 16 -4.00 0.08 -15.08
N GLU A 17 -2.66 0.07 -15.16
CA GLU A 17 -1.95 -1.02 -15.80
C GLU A 17 -2.07 -2.34 -15.03
N LEU A 18 -2.08 -2.29 -13.69
CA LEU A 18 -2.34 -3.47 -12.86
C LEU A 18 -3.72 -4.06 -13.17
N PHE A 19 -4.77 -3.23 -13.20
CA PHE A 19 -6.15 -3.69 -13.41
C PHE A 19 -6.38 -4.32 -14.79
N LYS A 20 -5.69 -3.85 -15.84
CA LYS A 20 -5.73 -4.49 -17.17
C LYS A 20 -5.25 -5.95 -17.14
N GLY A 21 -4.37 -6.29 -16.21
CA GLY A 21 -3.84 -7.65 -16.04
C GLY A 21 -4.66 -8.54 -15.11
N LEU A 22 -5.67 -7.99 -14.39
CA LEU A 22 -6.42 -8.72 -13.39
C LEU A 22 -7.76 -9.26 -13.92
N PRO A 23 -8.27 -10.37 -13.35
CA PRO A 23 -9.62 -10.84 -13.65
C PRO A 23 -10.67 -9.77 -13.28
N PRO A 24 -11.78 -9.65 -14.04
CA PRO A 24 -12.85 -8.68 -13.74
C PRO A 24 -13.55 -8.86 -12.38
N CYS A 25 -13.37 -10.00 -11.72
CA CYS A 25 -13.90 -10.26 -10.39
C CYS A 25 -12.90 -9.98 -9.26
N ALA A 26 -11.66 -9.60 -9.57
CA ALA A 26 -10.64 -9.33 -8.57
C ALA A 26 -11.01 -8.07 -7.77
N MET A 27 -10.91 -8.18 -6.44
CA MET A 27 -10.97 -7.02 -5.55
C MET A 27 -9.57 -6.70 -5.07
N VAL A 28 -9.19 -5.42 -5.15
CA VAL A 28 -7.86 -4.95 -4.78
C VAL A 28 -7.99 -3.93 -3.64
N GLY A 29 -7.32 -4.22 -2.53
CA GLY A 29 -7.11 -3.27 -1.45
C GLY A 29 -5.92 -2.37 -1.77
N VAL A 30 -6.13 -1.06 -1.82
CA VAL A 30 -5.09 -0.05 -2.04
C VAL A 30 -4.81 0.69 -0.74
N LEU A 31 -3.58 0.57 -0.25
CA LEU A 31 -3.06 1.35 0.86
C LEU A 31 -2.36 2.58 0.30
N TYR A 32 -2.87 3.76 0.60
CA TYR A 32 -2.31 5.01 0.12
C TYR A 32 -2.23 6.01 1.28
N ASP A 33 -1.07 6.66 1.40
CA ASP A 33 -0.89 7.76 2.34
C ASP A 33 -1.63 8.97 1.78
N VAL A 34 -2.75 9.33 2.39
CA VAL A 34 -3.48 10.54 2.03
C VAL A 34 -3.72 11.35 3.28
N ASN A 35 -3.49 12.66 3.17
CA ASN A 35 -3.77 13.61 4.22
C ASN A 35 -5.27 13.56 4.58
N THR A 36 -5.55 13.15 5.82
CA THR A 36 -6.89 13.15 6.38
C THR A 36 -7.51 14.55 6.31
N SER A 37 -8.51 14.70 5.44
CA SER A 37 -9.65 15.56 5.73
C SER A 37 -10.89 14.68 5.71
N VAL A 38 -11.55 14.67 6.85
CA VAL A 38 -12.74 13.91 7.20
C VAL A 38 -13.74 13.99 6.03
N GLU A 39 -14.34 12.84 5.67
CA GLU A 39 -15.29 12.59 4.56
C GLU A 39 -14.72 12.18 3.18
N ASN A 40 -13.43 12.40 2.91
CA ASN A 40 -12.84 12.04 1.62
C ASN A 40 -12.11 10.70 1.69
N THR A 41 -12.88 9.61 1.63
CA THR A 41 -12.30 8.30 1.27
C THR A 41 -11.61 8.47 -0.09
N SER A 42 -10.46 7.85 -0.36
CA SER A 42 -9.83 7.92 -1.70
C SER A 42 -10.77 7.38 -2.79
N HIS A 43 -11.77 6.58 -2.42
CA HIS A 43 -12.91 6.22 -3.26
C HIS A 43 -13.78 7.43 -3.67
N ASN A 44 -14.02 8.39 -2.77
CA ASN A 44 -14.68 9.66 -3.08
C ASN A 44 -13.79 10.57 -3.91
N LEU A 45 -12.46 10.57 -3.74
CA LEU A 45 -11.57 11.36 -4.60
C LEU A 45 -11.51 10.79 -6.03
N LEU A 46 -11.42 9.47 -6.20
CA LEU A 46 -11.50 8.87 -7.55
C LEU A 46 -12.87 9.10 -8.20
N ILE A 47 -13.97 8.99 -7.44
CA ILE A 47 -15.33 9.27 -7.95
C ILE A 47 -15.53 10.76 -8.25
N GLN A 48 -15.15 11.64 -7.33
CA GLN A 48 -15.33 13.10 -7.42
C GLN A 48 -14.53 13.68 -8.59
N TRP A 49 -13.35 13.14 -8.86
CA TRP A 49 -12.46 13.60 -9.92
C TRP A 49 -12.53 12.74 -11.19
N GLY A 50 -13.29 11.64 -11.19
CA GLY A 50 -13.51 10.78 -12.34
C GLY A 50 -12.30 9.96 -12.79
N PHE A 51 -11.39 9.62 -11.87
CA PHE A 51 -10.20 8.82 -12.17
C PHE A 51 -10.50 7.33 -12.06
N LEU A 52 -10.10 6.55 -13.08
CA LEU A 52 -10.28 5.09 -13.17
C LEU A 52 -11.73 4.63 -12.89
N PRO A 53 -12.75 5.22 -13.54
CA PRO A 53 -14.15 4.90 -13.26
C PRO A 53 -14.47 3.42 -13.52
N GLU A 54 -13.81 2.80 -14.48
CA GLU A 54 -13.93 1.38 -14.83
C GLU A 54 -13.52 0.44 -13.69
N TRP A 55 -12.49 0.80 -12.91
CA TRP A 55 -11.93 -0.02 -11.84
C TRP A 55 -12.47 0.34 -10.45
N SER A 56 -13.21 1.45 -10.35
CA SER A 56 -13.69 2.02 -9.09
C SER A 56 -14.35 1.01 -8.15
N LYS A 57 -15.20 0.12 -8.67
CA LYS A 57 -15.93 -0.90 -7.89
C LYS A 57 -15.06 -2.07 -7.42
N GLN A 58 -13.90 -2.26 -8.04
CA GLN A 58 -12.94 -3.31 -7.70
C GLN A 58 -11.91 -2.82 -6.67
N MET A 59 -11.87 -1.52 -6.37
CA MET A 59 -10.92 -0.92 -5.45
C MET A 59 -11.51 -0.64 -4.08
N ILE A 60 -10.79 -1.04 -3.03
CA ILE A 60 -11.05 -0.59 -1.67
C ILE A 60 -9.83 0.22 -1.22
N PHE A 61 -10.02 1.47 -0.79
CA PHE A 61 -8.93 2.31 -0.30
C PHE A 61 -8.85 2.35 1.22
N ARG A 62 -7.65 2.21 1.76
CA ARG A 62 -7.33 2.38 3.19
C ARG A 62 -6.00 3.10 3.36
N ILE A 63 -5.69 3.46 4.59
CA ILE A 63 -4.48 4.18 4.98
C ILE A 63 -3.48 3.17 5.54
N SER A 64 -2.17 3.38 5.38
CA SER A 64 -1.18 2.52 6.05
C SER A 64 -1.33 2.60 7.57
N VAL A 65 -0.90 1.56 8.29
CA VAL A 65 -1.08 1.50 9.74
C VAL A 65 -0.38 2.66 10.46
N PHE A 66 0.80 3.05 9.97
CA PHE A 66 1.60 4.11 10.59
C PHE A 66 0.94 5.47 10.44
N HIS A 67 0.37 5.76 9.27
CA HIS A 67 -0.36 7.01 9.06
C HIS A 67 -1.66 7.02 9.86
N ALA A 68 -2.37 5.90 9.96
CA ALA A 68 -3.58 5.83 10.79
C ALA A 68 -3.31 6.27 12.24
N PHE A 69 -2.19 5.84 12.85
CA PHE A 69 -1.82 6.24 14.22
C PHE A 69 -1.47 7.72 14.38
N SER A 70 -0.99 8.37 13.31
CA SER A 70 -0.68 9.81 13.33
C SER A 70 -1.93 10.70 13.28
N HIS A 71 -3.11 10.12 13.10
CA HIS A 71 -4.38 10.83 13.00
C HIS A 71 -5.28 10.69 14.24
N GLN A 72 -6.42 11.39 14.21
CA GLN A 72 -7.45 11.31 15.24
C GLN A 72 -7.93 9.87 15.48
N TRP A 73 -8.36 9.59 16.70
CA TRP A 73 -8.84 8.27 17.13
C TRP A 73 -9.88 7.65 16.17
N SER A 74 -10.84 8.44 15.67
CA SER A 74 -11.84 7.99 14.71
C SER A 74 -11.24 7.50 13.39
N CYS A 75 -10.13 8.10 12.93
CA CYS A 75 -9.40 7.67 11.74
C CYS A 75 -8.70 6.33 11.96
N GLN A 76 -8.11 6.11 13.14
CA GLN A 76 -7.53 4.82 13.53
C GLN A 76 -8.57 3.70 13.48
N LEU A 77 -9.80 3.96 13.93
CA LEU A 77 -10.84 2.94 13.90
C LEU A 77 -11.38 2.68 12.49
N THR A 78 -11.43 3.70 11.65
CA THR A 78 -12.11 3.65 10.34
C THR A 78 -11.19 3.17 9.22
N PHE A 79 -9.92 3.58 9.24
CA PHE A 79 -9.00 3.38 8.12
C PHE A 79 -7.86 2.40 8.40
N ASN A 80 -7.73 1.92 9.65
CA ASN A 80 -6.71 0.93 9.98
C ASN A 80 -7.00 -0.39 9.22
N PRO A 81 -6.04 -0.88 8.42
CA PRO A 81 -6.25 -2.06 7.58
C PRO A 81 -6.53 -3.32 8.42
N HIS A 82 -6.01 -3.42 9.65
CA HIS A 82 -6.29 -4.54 10.54
C HIS A 82 -7.72 -4.57 11.09
N LEU A 83 -8.46 -3.46 10.98
CA LEU A 83 -9.87 -3.36 11.40
C LEU A 83 -10.83 -3.47 10.20
N CYS A 84 -10.30 -3.65 9.00
CA CYS A 84 -11.05 -3.66 7.74
C CYS A 84 -10.95 -5.02 7.06
N ASP A 85 -12.10 -5.54 6.64
CA ASP A 85 -12.15 -6.76 5.86
C ASP A 85 -11.45 -6.56 4.50
N GLY A 86 -10.78 -7.61 4.01
CA GLY A 86 -10.11 -7.60 2.71
C GLY A 86 -8.63 -7.19 2.71
N PHE A 87 -8.11 -6.64 3.81
CA PHE A 87 -6.69 -6.26 3.93
C PHE A 87 -5.82 -7.27 4.69
N GLY A 88 -6.45 -8.26 5.32
CA GLY A 88 -5.74 -9.33 6.03
C GLY A 88 -4.81 -8.77 7.11
N LEU A 89 -3.52 -9.13 7.02
CA LEU A 89 -2.47 -8.67 7.93
C LEU A 89 -1.56 -7.61 7.29
N ALA A 90 -2.01 -6.95 6.22
CA ALA A 90 -1.24 -5.89 5.58
C ALA A 90 -1.27 -4.62 6.44
N ASP A 91 -0.09 -4.13 6.80
CA ASP A 91 0.11 -2.88 7.54
C ASP A 91 0.51 -1.72 6.61
N GLY A 92 0.86 -2.01 5.36
CA GLY A 92 1.38 -1.03 4.40
C GLY A 92 2.88 -0.77 4.52
N GLU A 93 3.59 -1.44 5.41
CA GLU A 93 5.04 -1.29 5.59
C GLU A 93 5.84 -1.91 4.43
N GLY A 94 5.26 -2.91 3.77
CA GLY A 94 5.92 -3.63 2.68
C GLY A 94 6.41 -2.72 1.54
N GLY A 95 5.68 -1.66 1.21
CA GLY A 95 6.09 -0.67 0.21
C GLY A 95 7.33 0.11 0.64
N GLU A 96 7.39 0.55 1.89
CA GLU A 96 8.53 1.29 2.46
C GLU A 96 9.76 0.39 2.62
N CYS A 97 9.57 -0.84 3.10
CA CYS A 97 10.62 -1.84 3.20
C CYS A 97 11.20 -2.20 1.82
N PHE A 98 10.33 -2.38 0.82
CA PHE A 98 10.77 -2.63 -0.54
C PHE A 98 11.56 -1.43 -1.08
N TRP A 99 11.02 -0.22 -0.95
CA TRP A 99 11.69 1.02 -1.33
C TRP A 99 13.06 1.16 -0.67
N HIS A 100 13.16 0.95 0.64
CA HIS A 100 14.42 0.96 1.38
C HIS A 100 15.41 -0.08 0.83
N SER A 101 14.92 -1.27 0.45
CA SER A 101 15.80 -2.30 -0.11
C SER A 101 16.40 -1.91 -1.48
N ILE A 102 15.65 -1.16 -2.30
CA ILE A 102 16.08 -0.76 -3.65
C ILE A 102 16.68 0.65 -3.69
N CYS A 103 16.68 1.39 -2.58
CA CYS A 103 17.09 2.80 -2.57
C CYS A 103 18.55 2.99 -3.03
N ASN A 104 19.43 2.04 -2.72
CA ASN A 104 20.82 2.05 -3.14
C ASN A 104 21.00 1.90 -4.66
N LEU A 105 19.98 1.41 -5.38
CA LEU A 105 20.00 1.33 -6.84
C LEU A 105 19.61 2.64 -7.51
N ILE A 106 18.87 3.52 -6.81
CA ILE A 106 18.37 4.78 -7.36
C ILE A 106 19.51 5.63 -7.97
N PRO A 107 20.67 5.84 -7.31
CA PRO A 107 21.76 6.65 -7.87
C PRO A 107 22.33 6.08 -9.18
N GLY A 108 22.42 4.76 -9.31
CA GLY A 108 22.98 4.09 -10.50
C GLY A 108 21.98 3.89 -11.63
N LEU A 109 20.69 3.89 -11.32
CA LEU A 109 19.59 3.73 -12.26
C LEU A 109 18.96 5.06 -12.70
N HIS A 110 19.32 6.17 -12.07
CA HIS A 110 18.90 7.49 -12.51
C HIS A 110 19.52 7.75 -13.89
N VAL A 111 18.76 7.49 -14.95
CA VAL A 111 19.09 7.92 -16.30
C VAL A 111 18.90 9.43 -16.31
N SER A 112 19.90 10.15 -15.81
CA SER A 112 19.91 11.60 -15.88
C SER A 112 19.89 11.97 -17.36
N TRP A 113 18.91 12.79 -17.75
CA TRP A 113 18.79 13.39 -19.07
C TRP A 113 20.09 14.09 -19.52
N ALA A 114 20.95 14.46 -18.55
CA ALA A 114 22.32 14.93 -18.79
C ALA A 114 23.20 13.95 -19.58
N CYS A 115 22.97 12.64 -19.48
CA CYS A 115 23.68 11.64 -20.29
C CYS A 115 23.18 11.60 -21.75
N LEU A 116 21.98 12.11 -22.04
CA LEU A 116 21.46 12.30 -23.40
C LEU A 116 21.92 13.64 -24.02
N CYS A 117 22.18 14.68 -23.21
CA CYS A 117 22.66 15.97 -23.72
C CYS A 117 24.19 16.06 -23.87
N GLY A 118 24.97 15.26 -23.13
CA GLY A 118 26.43 15.31 -23.16
C GLY A 118 27.10 14.66 -24.37
N HIS A 119 26.35 13.95 -25.23
CA HIS A 119 26.90 13.25 -26.41
C HIS A 119 26.53 13.91 -27.75
N TYR A 120 25.86 15.07 -27.74
CA TYR A 120 25.61 15.84 -28.96
C TYR A 120 26.80 16.70 -29.41
N ILE A 121 27.95 16.59 -28.73
CA ILE A 121 29.21 17.17 -29.17
C ILE A 121 30.20 16.03 -29.35
N MET A 122 30.42 15.66 -30.62
CA MET A 122 31.42 14.72 -31.16
C MET A 122 30.95 13.28 -31.44
N GLN A 123 30.67 13.06 -32.74
CA GLN A 123 30.72 11.80 -33.53
C GLN A 123 29.38 11.12 -33.89
N PRO A 124 29.26 10.59 -35.14
CA PRO A 124 28.06 9.93 -35.64
C PRO A 124 28.07 8.46 -35.20
N LEU A 125 27.75 8.20 -33.94
CA LEU A 125 27.25 6.89 -33.54
C LEU A 125 25.72 6.96 -33.52
N ARG A 126 25.10 5.97 -34.17
CA ARG A 126 23.65 5.83 -34.37
C ARG A 126 22.84 6.27 -33.13
N PRO A 127 21.95 7.28 -33.24
CA PRO A 127 21.20 7.85 -32.11
C PRO A 127 20.33 6.84 -31.33
N ASP A 128 20.07 5.70 -31.93
CA ASP A 128 19.13 4.67 -31.50
C ASP A 128 19.72 3.59 -30.58
N THR A 129 21.05 3.43 -30.51
CA THR A 129 21.65 2.23 -29.86
C THR A 129 22.08 2.44 -28.40
N ILE A 130 22.66 3.60 -28.07
CA ILE A 130 23.20 3.89 -26.72
C ILE A 130 22.09 4.11 -25.67
N PRO A 131 21.00 4.85 -25.96
CA PRO A 131 19.90 5.00 -25.01
C PRO A 131 19.21 3.66 -24.72
N PHE A 132 19.07 2.83 -25.75
CA PHE A 132 18.44 1.51 -25.64
C PHE A 132 19.28 0.54 -24.79
N TYR A 133 20.60 0.49 -25.00
CA TYR A 133 21.48 -0.39 -24.21
C TYR A 133 21.48 -0.04 -22.72
N LYS A 134 21.60 1.25 -22.38
CA LYS A 134 21.64 1.69 -20.98
C LYS A 134 20.29 1.48 -20.28
N PHE A 135 19.18 1.70 -20.98
CA PHE A 135 17.84 1.38 -20.49
C PHE A 135 17.66 -0.12 -20.19
N ASN A 136 18.05 -0.99 -21.13
CA ASN A 136 17.95 -2.43 -20.94
C ASN A 136 18.87 -2.94 -19.82
N GLN A 137 20.05 -2.34 -19.65
CA GLN A 137 20.94 -2.66 -18.54
C GLN A 137 20.32 -2.27 -17.18
N CYS A 138 19.69 -1.10 -17.09
CA CYS A 138 18.94 -0.69 -15.89
C CYS A 138 17.80 -1.67 -15.57
N LEU A 139 17.00 -2.04 -16.59
CA LEU A 139 15.94 -3.04 -16.43
C LEU A 139 16.48 -4.41 -16.00
N PHE A 140 17.58 -4.86 -16.57
CA PHE A 140 18.20 -6.13 -16.21
C PHE A 140 18.68 -6.14 -14.74
N VAL A 141 19.33 -5.07 -14.28
CA VAL A 141 19.78 -4.93 -12.89
C VAL A 141 18.59 -4.92 -11.93
N LEU A 142 17.55 -4.14 -12.25
CA LEU A 142 16.31 -4.11 -11.47
C LEU A 142 15.64 -5.48 -11.40
N ASN A 143 15.45 -6.15 -12.55
CA ASN A 143 14.80 -7.46 -12.60
C ASN A 143 15.60 -8.50 -11.82
N THR A 144 16.92 -8.53 -11.96
CA THR A 144 17.78 -9.48 -11.25
C THR A 144 17.72 -9.26 -9.74
N ASP A 145 17.78 -8.01 -9.29
CA ASP A 145 17.72 -7.67 -7.87
C ASP A 145 16.33 -7.96 -7.28
N ILE A 146 15.24 -7.63 -8.01
CA ILE A 146 13.87 -7.98 -7.63
C ILE A 146 13.72 -9.50 -7.50
N GLN A 147 14.19 -10.27 -8.49
CA GLN A 147 14.12 -11.74 -8.45
C GLN A 147 14.90 -12.34 -7.27
N ALA A 148 16.11 -11.84 -7.02
CA ALA A 148 16.93 -12.31 -5.89
C ALA A 148 16.27 -11.96 -4.54
N LYS A 149 15.68 -10.76 -4.44
CA LYS A 149 14.92 -10.33 -3.26
C LYS A 149 13.63 -11.12 -3.09
N ASP A 150 12.97 -11.52 -4.18
CA ASP A 150 11.71 -12.24 -4.13
C ASP A 150 11.86 -13.61 -3.46
N VAL A 151 12.91 -14.38 -3.79
CA VAL A 151 13.17 -15.67 -3.13
C VAL A 151 13.37 -15.52 -1.62
N LYS A 152 14.20 -14.54 -1.21
CA LYS A 152 14.45 -14.26 0.21
C LYS A 152 13.21 -13.69 0.89
N SER A 153 12.46 -12.84 0.20
CA SER A 153 11.21 -12.22 0.66
C SER A 153 10.15 -13.29 0.91
N LEU A 154 9.96 -14.24 -0.01
CA LEU A 154 9.02 -15.35 0.12
C LEU A 154 9.36 -16.25 1.32
N ALA A 155 10.65 -16.58 1.51
CA ALA A 155 11.09 -17.34 2.68
C ALA A 155 10.84 -16.57 3.99
N ASN A 156 11.15 -15.28 4.02
CA ASN A 156 10.89 -14.41 5.17
C ASN A 156 9.39 -14.27 5.45
N LEU A 157 8.56 -14.14 4.41
CA LEU A 157 7.11 -14.09 4.49
C LEU A 157 6.56 -15.38 5.10
N GLY A 158 7.06 -16.55 4.67
CA GLY A 158 6.70 -17.83 5.26
C GLY A 158 7.00 -17.89 6.78
N ASN A 159 8.20 -17.48 7.18
CA ASN A 159 8.59 -17.41 8.59
C ASN A 159 7.73 -16.40 9.38
N TRP A 160 7.46 -15.24 8.79
CA TRP A 160 6.62 -14.21 9.39
C TRP A 160 5.17 -14.68 9.57
N LEU A 161 4.60 -15.36 8.57
CA LEU A 161 3.26 -15.96 8.64
C LEU A 161 3.18 -17.01 9.76
N LEU A 162 4.18 -17.89 9.87
CA LEU A 162 4.25 -18.88 10.93
C LEU A 162 4.31 -18.24 12.33
N ASN A 163 5.17 -17.23 12.49
CA ASN A 163 5.32 -16.50 13.75
C ASN A 163 4.03 -15.76 14.13
N ASN A 164 3.39 -15.11 13.14
CA ASN A 164 2.12 -14.43 13.35
C ASN A 164 0.99 -15.38 13.66
N TRP A 165 0.88 -16.49 12.94
CA TRP A 165 -0.11 -17.52 13.24
C TRP A 165 0.02 -18.00 14.68
N THR A 166 1.24 -18.30 15.11
CA THR A 166 1.54 -18.72 16.48
C THR A 166 1.16 -17.65 17.49
N ARG A 167 1.50 -16.39 17.22
CA ARG A 167 1.16 -15.22 18.05
C ARG A 167 -0.35 -15.05 18.17
N VAL A 168 -1.06 -14.95 17.05
CA VAL A 168 -2.52 -14.75 16.99
C VAL A 168 -3.24 -15.93 17.67
N THR A 169 -2.80 -17.16 17.44
CA THR A 169 -3.37 -18.34 18.10
C THR A 169 -3.22 -18.25 19.62
N ARG A 170 -2.04 -17.84 20.12
CA ARG A 170 -1.81 -17.63 21.56
C ARG A 170 -2.73 -16.54 22.12
N HIS A 171 -2.85 -15.41 21.44
CA HIS A 171 -3.74 -14.31 21.87
C HIS A 171 -5.21 -14.74 21.85
N LEU A 172 -5.64 -15.47 20.82
CA LEU A 172 -7.01 -15.99 20.72
C LEU A 172 -7.32 -16.94 21.87
N THR A 173 -6.42 -17.88 22.17
CA THR A 173 -6.58 -18.81 23.31
C THR A 173 -6.67 -18.06 24.63
N GLY A 174 -5.78 -17.07 24.86
CA GLY A 174 -5.82 -16.23 26.06
C GLY A 174 -7.12 -15.42 26.17
N ALA A 175 -7.54 -14.77 25.09
CA ALA A 175 -8.78 -13.99 25.05
C ALA A 175 -10.01 -14.87 25.28
N ASN A 176 -10.07 -16.07 24.70
CA ASN A 176 -11.16 -17.01 24.93
C ASN A 176 -11.20 -17.50 26.39
N ALA A 177 -10.05 -17.72 27.03
CA ALA A 177 -10.01 -18.08 28.45
C ALA A 177 -10.54 -16.95 29.34
N VAL A 178 -10.28 -15.68 28.99
CA VAL A 178 -10.85 -14.52 29.69
C VAL A 178 -12.36 -14.42 29.45
N LEU A 179 -12.81 -14.58 28.20
CA LEU A 179 -14.23 -14.55 27.85
C LEU A 179 -15.03 -15.66 28.55
N TYR A 180 -14.46 -16.86 28.68
CA TYR A 180 -15.11 -17.96 29.39
C TYR A 180 -15.35 -17.66 30.88
N LYS A 181 -14.45 -16.90 31.51
CA LYS A 181 -14.58 -16.46 32.90
C LYS A 181 -15.44 -15.22 33.06
N CYS A 182 -15.83 -14.57 31.96
CA CYS A 182 -16.64 -13.36 32.02
C CYS A 182 -18.08 -13.72 32.40
N PRO A 183 -18.65 -13.11 33.45
CA PRO A 183 -20.03 -13.38 33.85
C PRO A 183 -21.06 -12.76 32.88
N VAL A 184 -20.61 -11.96 31.91
CA VAL A 184 -21.46 -11.31 30.93
C VAL A 184 -21.60 -12.19 29.70
N ASP A 185 -22.85 -12.38 29.27
CA ASP A 185 -23.15 -13.18 28.08
C ASP A 185 -22.45 -12.64 26.82
N ARG A 186 -22.01 -13.56 25.96
CA ARG A 186 -21.23 -13.23 24.75
C ARG A 186 -22.05 -12.45 23.73
N ILE A 187 -23.37 -12.66 23.66
CA ILE A 187 -24.25 -11.92 22.76
C ILE A 187 -24.33 -10.47 23.23
N MET A 188 -24.46 -10.25 24.54
CA MET A 188 -24.43 -8.92 25.14
C MET A 188 -23.08 -8.22 24.90
N LEU A 189 -21.94 -8.90 25.10
CA LEU A 189 -20.63 -8.31 24.82
C LEU A 189 -20.49 -7.90 23.34
N LYS A 190 -20.97 -8.74 22.41
CA LYS A 190 -20.97 -8.41 20.98
C LYS A 190 -21.90 -7.23 20.65
N SER A 191 -23.06 -7.12 21.30
CA SER A 191 -23.98 -6.00 21.07
C SER A 191 -23.38 -4.68 21.59
N GLN A 192 -22.79 -4.69 22.79
CA GLN A 192 -22.10 -3.54 23.36
C GLN A 192 -20.90 -3.11 22.52
N TRP A 193 -20.10 -4.06 22.01
CA TRP A 193 -19.00 -3.76 21.11
C TRP A 193 -19.47 -3.07 19.82
N LYS A 194 -20.57 -3.55 19.22
CA LYS A 194 -21.16 -2.90 18.03
C LYS A 194 -21.62 -1.48 18.32
N LEU A 195 -22.25 -1.25 19.48
CA LEU A 195 -22.69 0.07 19.93
C LEU A 195 -21.49 1.01 20.14
N GLN A 196 -20.47 0.54 20.84
CA GLN A 196 -19.25 1.29 21.09
C GLN A 196 -18.56 1.68 19.78
N ARG A 197 -18.39 0.74 18.84
CA ARG A 197 -17.85 1.05 17.51
C ARG A 197 -18.67 2.13 16.82
N LYS A 198 -19.99 1.97 16.77
CA LYS A 198 -20.88 2.96 16.12
C LYS A 198 -20.73 4.34 16.74
N GLN A 199 -20.61 4.44 18.06
CA GLN A 199 -20.40 5.71 18.75
C GLN A 199 -19.02 6.32 18.47
N GLN A 200 -17.96 5.51 18.45
CA GLN A 200 -16.59 5.97 18.21
C GLN A 200 -16.31 6.35 16.75
N HIS A 201 -17.13 5.89 15.81
CA HIS A 201 -17.10 6.29 14.40
C HIS A 201 -17.90 7.56 14.11
N LEU A 202 -18.60 8.14 15.10
CA LEU A 202 -19.24 9.45 14.91
C LEU A 202 -18.15 10.53 14.81
N PRO A 203 -18.31 11.54 13.93
CA PRO A 203 -17.41 12.68 13.90
C PRO A 203 -17.40 13.32 15.30
N HIS A 204 -16.20 13.56 15.82
CA HIS A 204 -16.08 14.24 17.10
C HIS A 204 -16.68 15.64 16.96
N PRO A 205 -17.56 16.07 17.88
CA PRO A 205 -18.05 17.44 17.88
C PRO A 205 -16.86 18.38 18.00
N HIS A 206 -16.79 19.33 17.06
CA HIS A 206 -15.80 20.41 17.04
C HIS A 206 -15.99 21.37 18.21
#